data_AF-A0A1W0CVA3-F1
#
_entry.id   AF-A0A1W0CVA3-F1
#
_cell.length_a   1.000
_cell.length_b   1.000
_cell.length_c   1.000
_cell.angle_alpha   90.00
_cell.angle_beta   90.00
_cell.angle_gamma   90.00
#
_symmetry.space_group_name_H-M   'P 1'
#
loop_
_entity.id
_entity.type
_entity.pdbx_description
1 polymer ?
#
loop_
_entity_poly.entity_id
_entity_poly.type
_entity_poly.pdbx_seq_one_letter_code
_entity_poly.pdbx_strand_id
1 'polypeptide(L)'
;MVPQAVISKTPNSNQVVLSAIRGVVDSVEALAENGFVVVAVELSSVLRPTIRIQSCGKCLRMINQGEAVYYSYGRRDHCGPYREGQFMLGRCRVVWTEFGN
;
A
#
# COMPACT_ATOMS: atom_id res chain seq x y z
N MET A 1 -34.30 18.94 -8.58
CA MET A 1 -34.19 17.49 -8.36
C MET A 1 -32.79 17.08 -8.78
N VAL A 2 -31.92 16.72 -7.83
CA VAL A 2 -30.54 16.29 -8.10
C VAL A 2 -30.43 14.83 -7.63
N PRO A 3 -29.95 13.87 -8.44
CA PRO A 3 -29.81 12.51 -7.97
C PRO A 3 -28.60 12.45 -7.03
N GLN A 4 -28.83 12.19 -5.75
CA GLN A 4 -27.75 11.83 -4.84
C GLN A 4 -27.31 10.41 -5.15
N ALA A 5 -26.00 10.25 -5.37
CA ALA A 5 -25.35 8.98 -5.60
C ALA A 5 -25.64 8.02 -4.43
N VAL A 6 -26.16 6.83 -4.78
CA VAL A 6 -26.31 5.73 -3.84
C VAL A 6 -24.92 5.22 -3.48
N ILE A 7 -24.35 5.73 -2.39
CA ILE A 7 -23.16 5.14 -1.79
C ILE A 7 -23.62 3.81 -1.20
N SER A 8 -23.35 2.71 -1.92
CA SER A 8 -23.54 1.36 -1.39
C SER A 8 -22.56 1.16 -0.24
N LYS A 9 -22.96 1.56 0.96
CA LYS A 9 -22.23 1.34 2.20
C LYS A 9 -22.41 -0.14 2.52
N THR A 10 -21.59 -1.02 1.93
CA THR A 10 -21.46 -2.39 2.43
C THR A 10 -21.17 -2.25 3.93
N PRO A 11 -22.00 -2.77 4.83
CA PRO A 11 -21.73 -2.63 6.25
C PRO A 11 -20.37 -3.28 6.50
N ASN A 12 -19.39 -2.52 6.98
CA ASN A 12 -18.14 -3.09 7.50
C ASN A 12 -18.52 -3.95 8.70
N SER A 13 -18.89 -5.21 8.45
CA SER A 13 -19.11 -6.19 9.50
C SER A 13 -17.77 -6.50 10.15
N ASN A 14 -17.77 -6.82 11.44
CA ASN A 14 -16.59 -7.29 12.14
C ASN A 14 -15.91 -8.44 11.38
N GLN A 15 -16.68 -9.28 10.67
CA GLN A 15 -16.14 -10.36 9.84
C GLN A 15 -15.30 -9.84 8.66
N VAL A 16 -15.73 -8.76 8.00
CA VAL A 16 -15.01 -8.14 6.88
C VAL A 16 -13.70 -7.53 7.39
N VAL A 17 -13.75 -6.84 8.53
CA VAL A 17 -12.56 -6.27 9.17
C VAL A 17 -11.57 -7.35 9.61
N LEU A 18 -12.05 -8.42 10.25
CA LEU A 18 -11.22 -9.57 10.66
C LEU A 18 -10.58 -10.26 9.46
N SER A 19 -11.32 -10.44 8.36
CA SER A 19 -10.76 -11.00 7.12
C SER A 19 -9.66 -10.11 6.53
N ALA A 20 -9.83 -8.79 6.58
CA ALA A 20 -8.81 -7.85 6.12
C ALA A 20 -7.55 -7.89 6.99
N ILE A 21 -7.71 -7.94 8.32
CA ILE A 21 -6.61 -8.05 9.27
C ILE A 21 -5.81 -9.34 9.02
N ARG A 22 -6.49 -10.48 8.81
CA ARG A 22 -5.80 -11.75 8.48
C ARG A 22 -4.98 -11.63 7.20
N GLY A 23 -5.56 -11.08 6.13
CA GLY A 23 -4.82 -10.87 4.88
C GLY A 23 -3.64 -9.90 5.02
N VAL A 24 -3.71 -8.94 5.94
CA VAL A 24 -2.56 -8.10 6.30
C VAL A 24 -1.48 -8.91 7.00
N VAL A 25 -1.84 -9.76 7.98
CA VAL A 25 -0.86 -10.61 8.68
C VAL A 25 -0.11 -11.49 7.67
N ASP A 26 -0.83 -12.22 6.82
CA ASP A 26 -0.23 -13.08 5.79
C ASP A 26 0.73 -12.27 4.87
N SER A 27 0.34 -11.03 4.53
CA SER A 27 1.17 -10.16 3.70
C SER A 27 2.41 -9.65 4.43
N VAL A 28 2.30 -9.33 5.72
CA VAL A 28 3.43 -8.87 6.54
C VAL A 28 4.45 -9.99 6.73
N GLU A 29 3.99 -11.22 6.98
CA GLU A 29 4.84 -12.41 7.06
C GLU A 29 5.59 -12.64 5.75
N ALA A 30 4.89 -12.66 4.62
CA ALA A 30 5.50 -12.82 3.30
C ALA A 30 6.50 -11.69 2.98
N LEU A 31 6.20 -10.44 3.35
CA LEU A 31 7.13 -9.31 3.19
C LEU A 31 8.39 -9.50 4.03
N ALA A 32 8.25 -9.92 5.29
CA ALA A 32 9.38 -10.16 6.18
C ALA A 32 10.27 -11.31 5.70
N GLU A 33 9.68 -12.42 5.27
CA GLU A 33 10.41 -13.56 4.65
C GLU A 33 11.17 -13.12 3.39
N ASN A 34 10.59 -12.20 2.61
CA ASN A 34 11.23 -11.61 1.44
C ASN A 34 12.16 -10.44 1.78
N GLY A 35 12.46 -10.20 3.06
CA GLY A 35 13.42 -9.22 3.55
C GLY A 35 13.02 -7.76 3.30
N PHE A 36 11.72 -7.46 3.31
CA PHE A 36 11.20 -6.09 3.40
C PHE A 36 10.95 -5.72 4.86
N VAL A 37 11.03 -4.42 5.17
CA VAL A 37 10.73 -3.87 6.50
C VAL A 37 9.42 -3.10 6.42
N VAL A 38 8.40 -3.57 7.14
CA VAL A 38 7.10 -2.91 7.24
C VAL A 38 7.20 -1.76 8.26
N VAL A 39 6.70 -0.59 7.88
CA VAL A 39 6.73 0.62 8.72
C VAL A 39 5.34 1.07 9.18
N ALA A 40 4.28 0.76 8.43
CA ALA A 40 2.91 1.08 8.80
C ALA A 40 1.89 0.19 8.07
N VAL A 41 0.69 0.09 8.65
CA VAL A 41 -0.49 -0.53 8.03
C VAL A 41 -1.66 0.44 8.16
N GLU A 42 -2.36 0.68 7.06
CA GLU A 42 -3.52 1.55 6.96
C GLU A 42 -4.75 0.75 6.51
N LEU A 43 -5.80 0.73 7.34
CA LEU A 43 -7.08 0.03 7.08
C LEU A 43 -8.20 0.97 6.63
N SER A 44 -7.86 2.16 6.11
CA SER A 44 -8.85 3.15 5.61
C SER A 44 -9.74 2.59 4.48
N SER A 45 -9.21 1.63 3.71
CA SER A 45 -9.99 0.79 2.80
C SER A 45 -9.90 -0.68 3.24
N VAL A 46 -10.92 -1.18 3.93
CA VAL A 46 -10.93 -2.57 4.46
C VAL A 46 -10.83 -3.61 3.35
N LEU A 47 -11.34 -3.31 2.16
CA LEU A 47 -11.26 -4.20 0.99
C LEU A 47 -9.88 -4.21 0.33
N ARG A 48 -9.07 -3.17 0.55
CA ARG A 48 -7.71 -3.04 0.02
C ARG A 48 -6.82 -2.29 1.02
N PRO A 49 -6.41 -2.95 2.11
CA PRO A 49 -5.47 -2.40 3.08
C PRO A 49 -4.20 -1.90 2.39
N THR A 50 -3.62 -0.83 2.94
CA THR A 50 -2.32 -0.35 2.47
C THR A 50 -1.25 -0.69 3.51
N ILE A 51 -0.19 -1.37 3.08
CA ILE A 51 1.00 -1.66 3.88
C ILE A 51 2.11 -0.77 3.36
N ARG A 52 2.76 -0.03 4.25
CA ARG A 52 3.91 0.81 3.93
C ARG A 52 5.19 0.10 4.31
N ILE A 53 6.15 0.05 3.39
CA ILE A 53 7.47 -0.53 3.62
C ILE A 53 8.56 0.56 3.53
N GLN A 54 9.69 0.29 4.16
CA GLN A 54 10.90 1.07 3.94
C GLN A 54 11.43 0.82 2.53
N SER A 55 11.82 1.89 1.84
CA SER A 55 12.47 1.77 0.53
C SER A 55 13.82 1.04 0.65
N CYS A 56 14.09 0.13 -0.29
CA CYS A 56 15.35 -0.62 -0.36
C CYS A 56 15.68 -0.97 -1.82
N GLY A 57 16.88 -1.52 -2.07
CA GLY A 57 17.32 -1.87 -3.43
C GLY A 57 16.42 -2.87 -4.18
N LYS A 58 15.60 -3.66 -3.47
CA LYS A 58 14.61 -4.55 -4.10
C LYS A 58 13.47 -3.78 -4.75
N CYS A 59 13.09 -2.63 -4.19
CA CYS A 59 12.00 -1.80 -4.73
C CYS A 59 12.32 -1.35 -6.17
N LEU A 60 13.54 -0.85 -6.39
CA LEU A 60 13.99 -0.46 -7.73
C LEU A 60 14.04 -1.65 -8.70
N ARG A 61 14.43 -2.84 -8.21
CA ARG A 61 14.43 -4.06 -9.01
C ARG A 61 13.02 -4.43 -9.47
N MET A 62 12.04 -4.39 -8.57
CA MET A 62 10.64 -4.68 -8.89
C MET A 62 10.07 -3.68 -9.90
N ILE A 63 10.44 -2.40 -9.81
CA ILE A 63 10.09 -1.41 -10.84
C ILE A 63 10.67 -1.81 -12.20
N ASN A 64 11.95 -2.12 -12.26
CA ASN A 64 12.63 -2.49 -13.52
C ASN A 64 12.09 -3.79 -14.14
N GLN A 65 11.58 -4.71 -13.30
CA GLN A 65 10.96 -5.96 -13.73
C GLN A 65 9.48 -5.81 -14.11
N GLY A 66 8.87 -4.64 -13.89
CA GLY A 66 7.44 -4.40 -14.13
C GLY A 66 6.52 -5.03 -13.08
N GLU A 67 7.07 -5.51 -11.96
CA GLU A 67 6.31 -6.07 -10.83
C GLU A 67 5.71 -4.97 -9.94
N ALA A 68 6.28 -3.77 -10.02
CA ALA A 68 5.81 -2.60 -9.32
C ALA A 68 5.78 -1.38 -10.25
N VAL A 69 5.04 -0.34 -9.85
CA VAL A 69 4.92 0.91 -10.59
C VAL A 69 5.05 2.11 -9.66
N TYR A 70 5.62 3.20 -10.15
CA TYR A 70 5.48 4.51 -9.50
C TYR A 70 4.11 5.08 -9.80
N TYR A 71 3.37 5.51 -8.77
CA TYR A 71 2.00 6.01 -8.91
C TYR A 71 1.84 7.49 -8.52
N SER A 72 2.85 8.06 -7.85
CA SER A 72 2.81 9.42 -7.31
C SER A 72 4.22 10.00 -7.31
N TYR A 73 4.31 11.29 -7.63
CA TYR A 73 5.55 12.06 -7.69
C TYR A 73 5.28 13.44 -7.10
N GLY A 74 6.27 14.03 -6.45
CA GLY A 74 6.11 15.36 -5.90
C GLY A 74 7.39 15.93 -5.34
N ARG A 75 7.25 17.00 -4.56
CA ARG A 75 8.34 17.64 -3.84
C ARG A 75 7.87 17.93 -2.42
N ARG A 76 8.69 17.58 -1.42
CA ARG A 76 8.45 17.91 -0.02
C ARG A 76 9.44 18.99 0.38
N ASP A 77 8.97 20.06 1.01
CA ASP A 77 9.73 21.30 1.24
C ASP A 77 11.14 21.09 1.80
N HIS A 78 11.30 20.16 2.74
CA HIS A 78 12.58 19.86 3.41
C HIS A 78 13.27 18.57 2.94
N CYS A 79 12.63 17.77 2.07
CA CYS A 79 13.17 16.46 1.64
C CYS A 79 13.40 16.38 0.12
N GLY A 80 13.14 17.47 -0.61
CA GLY A 80 13.34 17.51 -2.05
C GLY A 80 12.31 16.71 -2.84
N PRO A 81 12.62 16.33 -4.09
CA PRO A 81 11.72 15.55 -4.91
C PRO A 81 11.51 14.15 -4.31
N TYR A 82 10.31 13.62 -4.44
CA TYR A 82 10.00 12.25 -4.05
C TYR A 82 9.20 11.55 -5.14
N ARG A 83 9.24 10.21 -5.09
CA ARG A 83 8.38 9.32 -5.85
C ARG A 83 7.86 8.21 -4.97
N GLU A 84 6.64 7.77 -5.20
CA GLU A 84 6.04 6.69 -4.45
C GLU A 84 5.76 5.50 -5.37
N GLY A 85 6.25 4.34 -4.95
CA GLY A 85 6.03 3.08 -5.63
C GLY A 85 4.90 2.30 -5.00
N GLN A 86 4.28 1.43 -5.79
CA GLN A 86 3.32 0.46 -5.30
C GLN A 86 3.39 -0.87 -6.05
N PHE A 87 3.01 -1.94 -5.35
CA PHE A 87 2.65 -3.23 -5.94
C PHE A 87 1.51 -3.86 -5.14
N MET A 88 0.97 -4.97 -5.64
CA MET A 88 -0.06 -5.75 -4.95
C MET A 88 0.56 -7.03 -4.39
N LEU A 89 0.28 -7.33 -3.11
CA LEU A 89 0.58 -8.61 -2.50
C LEU A 89 -0.72 -9.18 -1.90
N GLY A 90 -1.25 -10.23 -2.52
CA GLY A 90 -2.59 -10.71 -2.21
C GLY A 90 -3.64 -9.61 -2.39
N ARG A 91 -4.32 -9.24 -1.30
CA ARG A 91 -5.33 -8.17 -1.27
C ARG A 91 -4.78 -6.83 -0.75
N CYS A 92 -3.52 -6.80 -0.33
CA CYS A 92 -2.89 -5.63 0.23
C CYS A 92 -2.16 -4.83 -0.86
N ARG A 93 -2.36 -3.53 -0.85
CA ARG A 93 -1.51 -2.61 -1.60
C ARG A 93 -0.26 -2.37 -0.78
N VAL A 94 0.91 -2.65 -1.33
CA VAL A 94 2.18 -2.34 -0.69
C VAL A 94 2.74 -1.07 -1.32
N VAL A 95 3.13 -0.09 -0.50
CA VAL A 95 3.65 1.21 -0.96
C VAL A 95 4.96 1.57 -0.26
N TRP A 96 5.78 2.37 -0.93
CA TRP A 96 6.98 2.97 -0.35
C TRP A 96 7.21 4.36 -0.95
N THR A 97 8.01 5.16 -0.26
CA THR A 97 8.43 6.49 -0.73
C THR A 97 9.95 6.49 -0.91
N GLU A 98 10.40 6.99 -2.05
CA GLU A 98 11.80 7.29 -2.33
C GLU A 98 11.99 8.80 -2.37
N PHE A 99 13.00 9.30 -1.67
CA PHE A 99 13.44 10.69 -1.76
C PHE A 99 14.64 10.75 -2.70
N GLY A 100 14.63 11.73 -3.61
CA GLY A 100 15.80 12.02 -4.43
C GLY A 100 16.87 12.70 -3.58
N ASN A 101 18.11 12.22 -3.68
CA ASN A 101 19.29 12.97 -3.20
C ASN A 101 19.51 14.22 -4.07
#